data_AF-V4JJT4-F1
#
_entry.id   AF-V4JJT4-F1
#
_cell.length_a   1.000
_cell.length_b   1.000
_cell.length_c   1.000
_cell.angle_alpha   90.00
_cell.angle_beta   90.00
_cell.angle_gamma   90.00
#
_symmetry.space_group_name_H-M   'P 1'
#
loop_
_entity.id
_entity.type
_entity.pdbx_description
1 polymer ?
#
loop_
_entity_poly.entity_id
_entity_poly.type
_entity_poly.pdbx_seq_one_letter_code
_entity_poly.pdbx_strand_id
1 'polypeptide(L)'
;MQQQAGTLMHEFGHNLGLRHGGNENTNRKPNYISIMSYNYQLGGLRFDGIDGNLDYSSLRINSVSESSLNELLAFSGFAGTTEADLAHYGVRLCSGWLSGNASSNLDFDRDGMIETLVSADLDCDSSSSDTFNASQNDWDNLVFDGGGSIGDGLLGASEGLSLRYGISRIQRLAPQHVEPCMTEFE
;
A
#
# COMPACT_ATOMS: atom_id res chain seq x y z
N MET A 1 -12.23 15.72 7.20
CA MET A 1 -11.38 15.14 8.29
C MET A 1 -10.68 13.87 7.84
N GLN A 2 -11.40 12.88 7.29
CA GLN A 2 -10.76 11.63 6.85
C GLN A 2 -9.75 11.82 5.71
N GLN A 3 -10.06 12.65 4.70
CA GLN A 3 -9.15 12.98 3.60
C GLN A 3 -7.84 13.63 4.09
N GLN A 4 -7.95 14.65 4.95
CA GLN A 4 -6.77 15.29 5.57
C GLN A 4 -5.95 14.34 6.43
N ALA A 5 -6.60 13.46 7.21
CA ALA A 5 -5.91 12.47 8.04
C ALA A 5 -5.21 11.40 7.19
N GLY A 6 -5.86 10.95 6.11
CA GLY A 6 -5.28 10.02 5.14
C GLY A 6 -4.09 10.61 4.41
N THR A 7 -4.20 11.84 3.90
CA THR A 7 -3.08 12.58 3.30
C THR A 7 -1.94 12.77 4.31
N LEU A 8 -2.23 13.17 5.56
CA LEU A 8 -1.20 13.29 6.59
C LEU A 8 -0.46 11.96 6.82
N MET A 9 -1.19 10.84 6.90
CA MET A 9 -0.59 9.52 7.11
C MET A 9 0.20 9.04 5.88
N HIS A 10 -0.25 9.37 4.68
CA HIS A 10 0.46 9.08 3.43
C HIS A 10 1.80 9.82 3.37
N GLU A 11 1.80 11.13 3.61
CA GLU A 11 3.04 11.93 3.65
C GLU A 11 3.95 11.52 4.82
N PHE A 12 3.37 11.10 5.95
CA PHE A 12 4.16 10.52 7.03
C PHE A 12 4.82 9.20 6.61
N GLY A 13 4.15 8.37 5.81
CA GLY A 13 4.71 7.12 5.30
C GLY A 13 5.92 7.36 4.39
N HIS A 14 5.93 8.43 3.59
CA HIS A 14 7.13 8.85 2.86
C HIS A 14 8.30 9.19 3.78
N ASN A 15 8.05 9.82 4.95
CA ASN A 15 9.09 10.05 5.96
C ASN A 15 9.58 8.76 6.64
N LEU A 16 8.80 7.69 6.55
CA LEU A 16 9.14 6.33 6.98
C LEU A 16 9.69 5.46 5.83
N GLY A 17 10.04 6.05 4.69
CA GLY A 17 10.69 5.36 3.58
C GLY A 17 9.73 4.55 2.70
N LEU A 18 8.42 4.67 2.92
CA LEU A 18 7.41 4.00 2.09
C LEU A 18 7.15 4.76 0.80
N ARG A 19 6.91 4.02 -0.28
CA ARG A 19 6.52 4.53 -1.61
C ARG A 19 5.07 4.12 -1.93
N HIS A 20 4.53 4.61 -3.04
CA HIS A 20 3.13 4.38 -3.40
C HIS A 20 2.76 2.90 -3.59
N GLY A 21 3.73 2.05 -3.92
CA GLY A 21 3.62 0.58 -3.99
C GLY A 21 4.37 -0.16 -2.87
N GLY A 22 4.72 0.54 -1.78
CA GLY A 22 5.51 0.04 -0.65
C GLY A 22 7.00 0.23 -0.88
N ASN A 23 7.61 -0.67 -1.65
CA ASN A 23 9.02 -0.59 -2.08
C ASN A 23 9.20 0.00 -3.49
N GLU A 24 8.10 0.25 -4.20
CA GLU A 24 8.07 0.67 -5.60
C GLU A 24 7.28 1.98 -5.75
N ASN A 25 7.59 2.79 -6.78
CA ASN A 25 6.84 4.01 -7.09
C ASN A 25 5.59 3.72 -7.94
N THR A 26 5.04 2.51 -7.86
CA THR A 26 3.87 2.10 -8.63
C THR A 26 2.62 2.68 -8.01
N ASN A 27 1.94 3.57 -8.73
CA ASN A 27 0.67 4.14 -8.33
C ASN A 27 -0.44 3.09 -8.45
N ARG A 28 -1.42 3.12 -7.54
CA ARG A 28 -2.60 2.23 -7.55
C ARG A 28 -2.29 0.73 -7.66
N LYS A 29 -1.10 0.29 -7.25
CA LYS A 29 -0.69 -1.12 -7.21
C LYS A 29 -1.80 -1.97 -6.52
N PRO A 30 -2.45 -2.90 -7.24
CA PRO A 30 -3.72 -3.50 -6.80
C PRO A 30 -3.56 -4.46 -5.63
N ASN A 31 -2.42 -5.14 -5.54
CA ASN A 31 -2.07 -6.06 -4.46
C ASN A 31 -1.39 -5.37 -3.27
N TYR A 32 -1.45 -4.03 -3.18
CA TYR A 32 -0.88 -3.26 -2.08
C TYR A 32 -1.98 -2.50 -1.33
N ILE A 33 -2.48 -3.13 -0.26
CA ILE A 33 -3.57 -2.63 0.58
C ILE A 33 -2.95 -1.79 1.72
N SER A 34 -2.68 -0.52 1.43
CA SER A 34 -2.01 0.44 2.32
C SER A 34 -2.49 1.86 2.04
N ILE A 35 -2.49 2.73 3.05
CA ILE A 35 -2.77 4.17 2.86
C ILE A 35 -1.79 4.85 1.90
N MET A 36 -0.63 4.23 1.68
CA MET A 36 0.35 4.67 0.68
C MET A 36 -0.12 4.48 -0.77
N SER A 37 -1.12 3.65 -1.03
CA SER A 37 -1.69 3.53 -2.38
C SER A 37 -2.79 4.57 -2.59
N TYR A 38 -2.81 5.22 -3.75
CA TYR A 38 -3.84 6.18 -4.15
C TYR A 38 -5.25 5.59 -4.16
N ASN A 39 -5.39 4.25 -4.25
CA ASN A 39 -6.70 3.62 -4.09
C ASN A 39 -7.30 3.87 -2.71
N TYR A 40 -6.48 4.10 -1.68
CA TYR A 40 -6.90 4.19 -0.28
C TYR A 40 -6.56 5.53 0.40
N GLN A 41 -5.65 6.33 -0.14
CA GLN A 41 -5.14 7.57 0.49
C GLN A 41 -6.23 8.47 1.10
N LEU A 42 -7.32 8.72 0.37
CA LEU A 42 -8.36 9.68 0.79
C LEU A 42 -9.45 9.06 1.67
N GLY A 43 -9.80 7.79 1.43
CA GLY A 43 -10.94 7.11 2.04
C GLY A 43 -10.57 6.06 3.09
N GLY A 44 -9.29 5.72 3.22
CA GLY A 44 -8.81 4.63 4.06
C GLY A 44 -9.10 3.24 3.49
N LEU A 45 -8.67 2.25 4.25
CA LEU A 45 -8.88 0.82 4.03
C LEU A 45 -10.27 0.39 4.51
N ARG A 46 -10.78 -0.69 3.91
CA ARG A 46 -11.91 -1.45 4.42
C ARG A 46 -11.37 -2.64 5.19
N PHE A 47 -11.67 -2.70 6.48
CA PHE A 47 -11.27 -3.80 7.37
C PHE A 47 -12.53 -4.33 8.07
N ASP A 48 -12.79 -5.64 7.98
CA ASP A 48 -14.01 -6.28 8.50
C ASP A 48 -15.32 -5.60 8.04
N GLY A 49 -15.34 -5.13 6.79
CA GLY A 49 -16.47 -4.42 6.21
C GLY A 49 -16.64 -2.98 6.72
N ILE A 50 -15.71 -2.48 7.55
CA ILE A 50 -15.71 -1.12 8.07
C ILE A 50 -14.76 -0.26 7.21
N ASP A 51 -15.30 0.79 6.60
CA ASP A 51 -14.53 1.77 5.82
C ASP A 51 -13.83 2.80 6.71
N GLY A 52 -12.74 3.37 6.20
CA GLY A 52 -12.10 4.53 6.84
C GLY A 52 -10.91 4.21 7.73
N ASN A 53 -10.41 2.98 7.72
CA ASN A 53 -9.25 2.58 8.50
C ASN A 53 -7.98 3.18 7.89
N LEU A 54 -7.21 3.93 8.66
CA LEU A 54 -5.95 4.51 8.21
C LEU A 54 -4.82 3.64 8.74
N ASP A 55 -4.24 2.80 7.88
CA ASP A 55 -3.16 1.89 8.24
C ASP A 55 -2.20 1.66 7.05
N TYR A 56 -0.97 1.27 7.37
CA TYR A 56 -0.02 0.73 6.42
C TYR A 56 -0.23 -0.78 6.24
N SER A 57 0.27 -1.38 5.15
CA SER A 57 0.05 -2.79 4.88
C SER A 57 0.77 -3.67 5.90
N SER A 58 0.04 -4.54 6.60
CA SER A 58 0.60 -5.68 7.33
C SER A 58 0.69 -6.95 6.46
N LEU A 59 0.24 -6.85 5.20
CA LEU A 59 0.06 -7.99 4.30
C LEU A 59 1.23 -8.16 3.34
N ARG A 60 1.44 -9.40 2.93
CA ARG A 60 2.32 -9.79 1.83
C ARG A 60 1.48 -10.55 0.81
N ILE A 61 1.17 -9.90 -0.30
CA ILE A 61 0.31 -10.44 -1.36
C ILE A 61 1.17 -10.76 -2.59
N ASN A 62 0.99 -11.95 -3.18
CA ASN A 62 1.75 -12.38 -4.35
C ASN A 62 1.57 -11.43 -5.55
N SER A 63 2.42 -11.61 -6.56
CA SER A 63 2.32 -10.87 -7.82
C SER A 63 0.97 -11.08 -8.50
N VAL A 64 0.49 -10.04 -9.18
CA VAL A 64 -0.78 -10.03 -9.90
C VAL A 64 -0.53 -9.58 -11.33
N SER A 65 -1.17 -10.25 -12.30
CA SER A 65 -1.11 -9.86 -13.71
C SER A 65 -2.53 -9.54 -14.19
N GLU A 66 -2.68 -8.37 -14.80
CA GLU A 66 -3.94 -7.90 -15.35
C GLU A 66 -4.47 -8.79 -16.47
N SER A 67 -3.59 -9.45 -17.21
CA SER A 67 -3.93 -10.31 -18.34
C SER A 67 -4.43 -11.70 -17.94
N SER A 68 -4.32 -12.06 -16.65
CA SER A 68 -4.63 -13.40 -16.15
C SER A 68 -5.03 -13.36 -14.67
N LEU A 69 -6.28 -13.00 -14.42
CA LEU A 69 -6.86 -12.92 -13.09
C LEU A 69 -7.82 -14.09 -12.83
N ASN A 70 -7.87 -14.54 -11.58
CA ASN A 70 -8.81 -15.56 -11.12
C ASN A 70 -9.69 -14.93 -10.04
N GLU A 71 -10.92 -14.63 -10.39
CA GLU A 71 -11.87 -13.92 -9.53
C GLU A 71 -12.36 -14.80 -8.38
N LEU A 72 -12.44 -16.12 -8.62
CA LEU A 72 -12.79 -17.10 -7.58
C LEU A 72 -11.78 -17.08 -6.42
N LEU A 73 -10.49 -17.01 -6.75
CA LEU A 73 -9.39 -17.03 -5.77
C LEU A 73 -8.92 -15.64 -5.31
N ALA A 74 -9.32 -14.58 -6.01
CA ALA A 74 -8.90 -13.21 -5.70
C ALA A 74 -7.37 -13.08 -5.55
N PHE A 75 -6.89 -12.59 -4.40
CA PHE A 75 -5.46 -12.50 -4.10
C PHE A 75 -4.97 -13.67 -3.24
N SER A 76 -3.68 -13.99 -3.37
CA SER A 76 -3.01 -14.99 -2.55
C SER A 76 -1.91 -14.39 -1.69
N GLY A 77 -1.89 -14.76 -0.42
CA GLY A 77 -0.87 -14.34 0.53
C GLY A 77 0.43 -15.15 0.40
N PHE A 78 1.53 -14.59 0.89
CA PHE A 78 2.80 -15.31 1.04
C PHE A 78 3.54 -14.90 2.31
N ALA A 79 4.57 -15.66 2.68
CA ALA A 79 5.48 -15.34 3.78
C ALA A 79 4.78 -14.92 5.10
N GLY A 80 3.74 -15.66 5.48
CA GLY A 80 3.01 -15.47 6.73
C GLY A 80 1.62 -14.84 6.57
N THR A 81 1.32 -14.19 5.44
CA THR A 81 -0.05 -13.77 5.11
C THR A 81 -0.86 -14.97 4.61
N THR A 82 -1.98 -15.23 5.25
CA THR A 82 -2.90 -16.33 4.94
C THR A 82 -4.17 -15.83 4.26
N GLU A 83 -4.96 -16.74 3.71
CA GLU A 83 -6.30 -16.41 3.19
C GLU A 83 -7.21 -15.82 4.28
N ALA A 84 -7.07 -16.27 5.53
CA ALA A 84 -7.83 -15.74 6.66
C ALA A 84 -7.48 -14.27 6.92
N ASP A 85 -6.20 -13.90 6.82
CA ASP A 85 -5.78 -12.50 6.96
C ASP A 85 -6.36 -11.64 5.84
N LEU A 86 -6.31 -12.13 4.59
CA LEU A 86 -6.88 -11.43 3.43
C LEU A 86 -8.41 -11.26 3.52
N ALA A 87 -9.11 -12.20 4.15
CA ALA A 87 -10.57 -12.16 4.28
C ALA A 87 -11.09 -10.94 5.06
N HIS A 88 -10.25 -10.32 5.89
CA HIS A 88 -10.57 -9.11 6.63
C HIS A 88 -10.53 -7.84 5.75
N TYR A 89 -9.82 -7.86 4.61
CA TYR A 89 -9.57 -6.66 3.82
C TYR A 89 -10.47 -6.57 2.60
N GLY A 90 -11.07 -5.40 2.38
CA GLY A 90 -11.70 -5.07 1.11
C GLY A 90 -10.67 -4.65 0.06
N VAL A 91 -11.01 -4.80 -1.22
CA VAL A 91 -10.18 -4.35 -2.34
C VAL A 91 -10.85 -3.19 -3.06
N ARG A 92 -10.12 -2.09 -3.24
CA ARG A 92 -10.57 -0.91 -3.99
C ARG A 92 -9.71 -0.75 -5.22
N LEU A 93 -10.35 -0.66 -6.37
CA LEU A 93 -9.71 -0.36 -7.65
C LEU A 93 -10.33 0.91 -8.23
N CYS A 94 -9.49 1.85 -8.63
CA CYS A 94 -9.90 3.08 -9.32
C CYS A 94 -11.00 3.85 -8.58
N SER A 95 -12.22 3.69 -9.06
CA SER A 95 -13.43 4.42 -8.70
C SER A 95 -14.25 3.76 -7.60
N GLY A 96 -13.93 2.55 -7.14
CA GLY A 96 -14.83 1.85 -6.23
C GLY A 96 -14.30 0.59 -5.56
N TRP A 97 -14.98 0.22 -4.48
CA TRP A 97 -14.82 -1.05 -3.80
C TRP A 97 -15.37 -2.17 -4.68
N LEU A 98 -14.62 -3.25 -4.77
CA LEU A 98 -15.15 -4.51 -5.28
C LEU A 98 -16.08 -5.15 -4.24
N SER A 99 -17.01 -5.98 -4.70
CA SER A 99 -17.90 -6.74 -3.83
C SER A 99 -17.14 -7.93 -3.25
N GLY A 100 -17.06 -8.05 -1.92
CA GLY A 100 -16.33 -9.12 -1.24
C GLY A 100 -15.08 -8.65 -0.52
N ASN A 101 -14.09 -9.54 -0.40
CA ASN A 101 -12.83 -9.33 0.31
C ASN A 101 -11.64 -9.86 -0.51
N ALA A 102 -10.42 -9.59 -0.05
CA ALA A 102 -9.20 -9.92 -0.78
C ALA A 102 -8.91 -11.42 -0.94
N SER A 103 -9.67 -12.31 -0.29
CA SER A 103 -9.39 -13.76 -0.28
C SER A 103 -10.20 -14.59 -1.28
N SER A 104 -11.33 -14.08 -1.79
CA SER A 104 -12.17 -14.88 -2.69
C SER A 104 -13.27 -14.05 -3.37
N ASN A 105 -13.75 -14.53 -4.51
CA ASN A 105 -14.92 -14.01 -5.24
C ASN A 105 -14.87 -12.49 -5.50
N LEU A 106 -13.72 -12.01 -5.98
CA LEU A 106 -13.56 -10.63 -6.43
C LEU A 106 -13.76 -10.54 -7.94
N ASP A 107 -14.91 -10.00 -8.33
CA ASP A 107 -15.22 -9.55 -9.69
C ASP A 107 -14.29 -8.38 -10.06
N PHE A 108 -13.20 -8.67 -10.76
CA PHE A 108 -12.13 -7.73 -11.08
C PHE A 108 -12.51 -6.86 -12.28
N ASP A 109 -13.15 -7.43 -13.30
CA ASP A 109 -13.53 -6.72 -14.52
C ASP A 109 -14.91 -6.03 -14.43
N ARG A 110 -15.67 -6.32 -13.37
CA ARG A 110 -16.97 -5.73 -13.02
C ARG A 110 -18.06 -6.07 -14.02
N ASP A 111 -17.99 -7.23 -14.66
CA ASP A 111 -19.02 -7.71 -15.58
C ASP A 111 -20.22 -8.36 -14.85
N GLY A 112 -20.09 -8.59 -13.54
CA GLY A 112 -21.11 -9.17 -12.66
C GLY A 112 -21.07 -10.70 -12.58
N MET A 113 -20.09 -11.35 -13.19
CA MET A 113 -19.80 -12.77 -13.08
C MET A 113 -18.52 -13.00 -12.26
N ILE A 114 -18.29 -14.26 -11.86
CA ILE A 114 -17.05 -14.69 -11.19
C ILE A 114 -16.43 -15.77 -12.06
N GLU A 115 -15.27 -15.48 -12.61
CA GLU A 115 -14.59 -16.29 -13.61
C GLU A 115 -13.15 -16.63 -13.20
N THR A 116 -12.59 -17.69 -13.77
CA THR A 116 -11.26 -18.19 -13.37
C THR A 116 -10.11 -17.66 -14.23
N LEU A 117 -10.42 -16.94 -15.31
CA LEU A 117 -9.45 -16.35 -16.22
C LEU A 117 -10.06 -15.13 -16.91
N VAL A 118 -9.79 -13.94 -16.37
CA VAL A 118 -10.23 -12.66 -16.94
C VAL A 118 -9.06 -11.72 -17.12
N SER A 119 -9.28 -10.68 -17.93
CA SER A 119 -8.35 -9.58 -18.14
C SER A 119 -9.00 -8.28 -17.71
N ALA A 120 -8.39 -7.55 -16.77
CA ALA A 120 -8.95 -6.32 -16.23
C ALA A 120 -7.88 -5.26 -15.98
N ASP A 121 -8.22 -4.00 -16.23
CA ASP A 121 -7.42 -2.83 -15.85
C ASP A 121 -7.54 -2.61 -14.33
N LEU A 122 -6.45 -2.85 -13.60
CA LEU A 122 -6.43 -2.82 -12.15
C LEU A 122 -5.88 -1.51 -11.57
N ASP A 123 -5.04 -0.77 -12.32
CA ASP A 123 -4.40 0.46 -11.86
C ASP A 123 -4.87 1.75 -12.57
N CYS A 124 -5.87 1.60 -13.46
CA CYS A 124 -6.62 2.64 -14.15
C CYS A 124 -5.82 3.40 -15.21
N ASP A 125 -4.83 2.76 -15.82
CA ASP A 125 -3.99 3.36 -16.85
C ASP A 125 -4.51 3.10 -18.29
N SER A 126 -5.70 2.48 -18.43
CA SER A 126 -6.31 2.04 -19.68
C SER A 126 -5.58 0.88 -20.38
N SER A 127 -4.76 0.14 -19.64
CA SER A 127 -4.13 -1.12 -20.02
C SER A 127 -4.70 -2.27 -19.17
N SER A 128 -4.63 -3.49 -19.68
CA SER A 128 -4.92 -4.73 -18.92
C SER A 128 -3.80 -5.74 -19.14
N SER A 129 -2.58 -5.22 -19.27
CA SER A 129 -1.40 -6.00 -19.63
C SER A 129 -0.30 -5.95 -18.58
N ASP A 130 -0.51 -5.19 -17.51
CA ASP A 130 0.51 -4.95 -16.52
C ASP A 130 0.68 -6.13 -15.57
N THR A 131 1.87 -6.17 -14.97
CA THR A 131 2.21 -7.17 -13.96
C THR A 131 2.82 -6.46 -12.78
N PHE A 132 2.20 -6.66 -11.63
CA PHE A 132 2.60 -6.08 -10.37
C PHE A 132 3.38 -7.12 -9.56
N ASN A 133 4.58 -6.75 -9.10
CA ASN A 133 5.36 -7.58 -8.20
C ASN A 133 4.61 -7.81 -6.88
N ALA A 134 5.03 -8.83 -6.13
CA ALA A 134 4.49 -9.09 -4.80
C ALA A 134 4.60 -7.84 -3.90
N SER A 135 3.60 -7.62 -3.04
CA SER A 135 3.60 -6.51 -2.09
C SER A 135 4.40 -6.83 -0.84
N GLN A 136 4.86 -5.77 -0.17
CA GLN A 136 5.54 -5.87 1.11
C GLN A 136 4.57 -5.63 2.27
N ASN A 137 4.95 -6.16 3.44
CA ASN A 137 4.46 -5.67 4.72
C ASN A 137 5.27 -4.41 5.07
N ASP A 138 4.59 -3.28 5.21
CA ASP A 138 5.19 -1.98 5.48
C ASP A 138 5.76 -1.89 6.90
N TRP A 139 5.08 -2.48 7.88
CA TRP A 139 5.50 -2.48 9.28
C TRP A 139 6.87 -3.15 9.49
N ASP A 140 7.20 -4.13 8.65
CA ASP A 140 8.52 -4.78 8.65
C ASP A 140 9.60 -4.00 7.89
N ASN A 141 9.22 -2.94 7.14
CA ASN A 141 10.10 -2.22 6.21
C ASN A 141 10.13 -0.70 6.44
N LEU A 142 9.75 -0.23 7.63
CA LEU A 142 9.82 1.19 7.98
C LEU A 142 11.28 1.63 8.13
N VAL A 143 11.64 2.68 7.41
CA VAL A 143 12.96 3.33 7.48
C VAL A 143 12.76 4.82 7.74
N PHE A 144 13.00 5.24 8.97
CA PHE A 144 12.98 6.65 9.31
C PHE A 144 14.35 7.29 9.03
N ASP A 145 14.48 8.03 7.93
CA ASP A 145 15.70 8.81 7.62
C ASP A 145 15.78 10.12 8.42
N GLY A 146 14.64 10.52 9.02
CA GLY A 146 14.52 11.41 10.18
C GLY A 146 15.18 12.79 10.16
N GLY A 147 15.87 13.20 9.09
CA GLY A 147 16.58 14.47 8.99
C GLY A 147 17.50 14.82 10.18
N GLY A 148 17.76 13.86 11.08
CA GLY A 148 18.45 14.05 12.35
C GLY A 148 17.60 14.58 13.54
N SER A 149 16.30 14.87 13.44
CA SER A 149 15.49 15.32 14.60
C SER A 149 13.97 15.29 14.38
N ILE A 150 13.25 14.35 15.00
CA ILE A 150 11.82 14.51 15.36
C ILE A 150 11.63 14.05 16.81
N GLY A 151 11.01 14.91 17.63
CA GLY A 151 10.76 14.69 19.07
C GLY A 151 11.78 15.38 19.98
N ASP A 152 11.31 15.92 21.11
CA ASP A 152 12.19 16.39 22.20
C ASP A 152 12.98 15.18 22.73
N GLY A 153 14.30 15.16 22.52
CA GLY A 153 15.20 14.04 22.81
C GLY A 153 15.26 13.62 24.28
N LEU A 154 14.46 14.25 25.16
CA LEU A 154 14.40 13.98 26.59
C LEU A 154 13.26 13.04 27.01
N LEU A 155 12.23 12.81 26.17
CA LEU A 155 11.02 12.07 26.56
C LEU A 155 10.89 10.66 25.96
N GLY A 156 12.00 10.00 25.64
CA GLY A 156 11.97 8.64 25.07
C GLY A 156 13.30 7.89 25.05
N ALA A 157 14.25 8.28 25.90
CA ALA A 157 15.52 7.55 25.98
C ALA A 157 15.34 6.18 26.65
N SER A 158 14.94 5.19 25.86
CA SER A 158 15.36 3.81 26.05
C SER A 158 16.27 3.44 24.89
N GLU A 159 17.58 3.52 25.15
CA GLU A 159 18.69 2.79 24.53
C GLU A 159 18.51 2.34 23.06
N GLY A 160 19.23 2.99 22.15
CA GLY A 160 19.76 2.32 20.96
C GLY A 160 19.73 3.12 19.67
N LEU A 161 20.72 3.99 19.46
CA LEU A 161 21.54 3.95 18.24
C LEU A 161 22.83 4.73 18.47
N SER A 162 23.80 4.09 19.14
CA SER A 162 25.16 4.60 19.21
C SER A 162 25.80 4.47 17.82
N LEU A 163 25.89 5.58 17.09
CA LEU A 163 26.78 5.72 15.94
C LEU A 163 28.23 5.65 16.43
N ARG A 164 28.76 4.43 16.55
CA ARG A 164 30.20 4.16 16.57
C ARG A 164 30.57 3.32 15.36
N TYR A 165 30.77 3.98 14.23
CA TYR A 165 31.96 3.75 13.39
C TYR A 165 32.02 4.83 12.30
N GLY A 166 33.20 5.41 12.12
CA GLY A 166 33.44 6.42 11.12
C GLY A 166 33.28 5.85 9.71
N ILE A 167 32.31 6.37 8.96
CA ILE A 167 32.29 6.27 7.50
C ILE A 167 32.02 7.69 7.01
N SER A 168 33.05 8.28 6.40
CA SER A 168 32.98 9.53 5.67
C SER A 168 31.96 9.38 4.53
N ARG A 169 31.10 10.39 4.39
CA ARG A 169 30.04 10.57 3.37
C ARG A 169 28.67 10.04 3.79
N ILE A 170 27.97 10.84 4.59
CA ILE A 170 26.50 10.93 4.52
C ILE A 170 26.20 11.34 3.07
N GLN A 171 25.83 10.36 2.26
CA GLN A 171 25.15 10.64 1.01
C GLN A 171 23.78 11.15 1.43
N ARG A 172 23.67 12.47 1.66
CA ARG A 172 22.39 13.15 1.73
C ARG A 172 21.70 12.73 0.44
N LEU A 173 20.72 11.83 0.54
CA LEU A 173 19.76 11.70 -0.52
C LEU A 173 19.20 13.13 -0.66
N ALA A 174 19.31 13.70 -1.86
CA ALA A 174 18.63 14.95 -2.13
C ALA A 174 17.18 14.79 -1.65
N PRO A 175 16.53 15.83 -1.08
CA PRO A 175 15.11 15.75 -0.77
C PRO A 175 14.44 15.22 -2.02
N GLN A 176 14.04 13.95 -1.96
CA GLN A 176 13.50 13.26 -3.11
C GLN A 176 12.26 14.08 -3.38
N HIS A 177 12.19 14.63 -4.59
CA HIS A 177 11.02 15.32 -5.08
C HIS A 177 9.86 14.34 -4.87
N VAL A 178 9.12 14.47 -3.78
CA VAL A 178 7.96 13.63 -3.49
C VAL A 178 7.04 13.90 -4.67
N GLU A 179 6.78 12.87 -5.48
CA GLU A 179 5.87 13.06 -6.60
C GLU A 179 4.56 13.64 -6.05
N PRO A 180 3.95 14.62 -6.74
CA PRO A 180 2.74 15.25 -6.24
C PRO A 180 1.69 14.17 -5.96
N CYS A 181 1.28 14.10 -4.70
CA CYS A 181 0.27 13.17 -4.23
C CYS A 181 -1.12 13.55 -4.76
N MET A 182 -2.01 12.56 -4.86
CA MET A 182 -3.37 12.77 -5.32
C MET A 182 -4.09 13.76 -4.39
N THR A 183 -4.72 14.77 -4.98
CA THR A 183 -5.46 15.81 -4.26
C THR A 183 -6.97 15.52 -4.25
N GLU A 184 -7.76 16.25 -3.45
CA GLU A 184 -9.23 16.10 -3.40
C GLU A 184 -9.94 16.42 -4.75
N PHE A 185 -9.20 16.88 -5.77
CA PHE A 185 -9.71 17.32 -7.06
C PHE A 185 -9.31 16.41 -8.24
N GLU A 186 -8.65 15.28 -7.97
CA GLU A 186 -8.15 14.30 -8.94
C GLU A 186 -8.77 12.91 -8.73
#